data_AF-A0AA36AJI0-F1
#
_entry.id   AF-A0AA36AJI0-F1
#
_cell.length_a   1.000
_cell.length_b   1.000
_cell.length_c   1.000
_cell.angle_alpha   90.00
_cell.angle_beta   90.00
_cell.angle_gamma   90.00
#
_symmetry.space_group_name_H-M   'P 1'
#
loop_
_entity.id
_entity.type
_entity.pdbx_description
1 polymer ?
#
loop_
_entity_poly.entity_id
_entity_poly.type
_entity_poly.pdbx_seq_one_letter_code
_entity_poly.pdbx_strand_id
1 'polypeptide(L)'
;MDHRLLCAKVNSVAKPKVRANKDTLPKRIDVSKLKIPSVQNEFVSEINNLPCEENCNLFKESVYEICSNILGFVMKKHQDWFGDNEEEIGLILEEKQKEFNML
;
A
#
# COMPACT_ATOMS: atom_id res chain seq x y z
N MET A 1 26.98 -17.43 58.33
CA MET A 1 27.30 -16.46 57.26
C MET A 1 25.99 -16.19 56.55
N ASP A 2 25.27 -15.16 56.99
CA ASP A 2 23.92 -14.86 56.48
C ASP A 2 23.99 -14.02 55.20
N HIS A 3 23.25 -14.43 54.19
CA HIS A 3 23.09 -13.70 52.94
C HIS A 3 21.80 -12.88 53.03
N ARG A 4 21.88 -11.57 52.76
CA ARG A 4 20.70 -10.72 52.67
C ARG A 4 20.48 -10.33 51.21
N LEU A 5 19.27 -10.59 50.71
CA LEU A 5 18.85 -10.14 49.39
C LEU A 5 18.33 -8.70 49.48
N LEU A 6 18.86 -7.85 48.61
CA LEU A 6 18.38 -6.49 48.41
C LEU A 6 17.49 -6.46 47.16
N CYS A 7 16.19 -6.25 47.36
CA CYS A 7 15.24 -6.06 46.28
C CYS A 7 15.05 -4.56 46.02
N ALA A 8 15.41 -4.08 44.84
CA ALA A 8 15.12 -2.72 44.39
C ALA A 8 14.01 -2.76 43.32
N LYS A 9 12.99 -1.93 43.50
CA LYS A 9 11.95 -1.72 42.49
C LYS A 9 12.32 -0.49 41.67
N VAL A 10 12.60 -0.70 40.39
CA VAL A 10 12.94 0.39 39.47
C VAL A 10 11.78 0.60 38.50
N ASN A 11 11.28 1.82 38.42
CA ASN A 11 10.25 2.21 37.45
C ASN A 11 10.94 2.78 36.20
N SER A 12 11.31 1.91 35.26
CA SER A 12 11.83 2.34 33.97
C SER A 12 10.70 2.40 32.95
N VAL A 13 10.42 3.59 32.43
CA VAL A 13 9.54 3.75 31.26
C VAL A 13 10.41 3.65 30.01
N ALA A 14 10.35 2.50 29.33
CA ALA A 14 10.99 2.36 28.02
C ALA A 14 10.23 3.23 27.02
N LYS A 15 10.87 4.30 26.55
CA LYS A 15 10.29 5.12 25.48
C LYS A 15 10.19 4.27 24.20
N PRO A 16 9.03 4.20 23.54
CA PRO A 16 8.91 3.49 22.28
C PRO A 16 9.92 4.04 21.27
N LYS A 17 10.62 3.16 20.55
CA LYS A 17 11.49 3.56 19.45
C LYS A 17 10.62 4.13 18.33
N VAL A 18 10.49 5.45 18.28
CA VAL A 18 9.88 6.15 17.15
C VAL A 18 10.77 5.91 15.94
N ARG A 19 10.28 5.15 14.96
CA ARG A 19 10.99 5.00 13.69
C ARG A 19 10.98 6.36 13.01
N ALA A 20 12.15 6.90 12.70
CA ALA A 20 12.30 8.08 11.85
C ALA A 20 11.95 7.69 10.40
N ASN A 21 10.69 7.34 10.15
CA ASN A 21 10.20 7.03 8.82
C ASN A 21 9.93 8.35 8.09
N LYS A 22 10.99 9.07 7.71
CA LYS A 22 10.90 10.13 6.69
C LYS A 22 11.47 9.68 5.34
N ASP A 23 12.12 8.52 5.29
CA ASP A 23 12.46 7.88 4.03
C ASP A 23 11.18 7.24 3.49
N THR A 24 10.42 8.02 2.70
CA THR A 24 9.38 7.45 1.85
C THR A 24 10.03 6.41 0.96
N LEU A 25 9.83 5.13 1.29
CA LEU A 25 10.26 4.02 0.46
C LEU A 25 9.79 4.30 -0.99
N PRO A 26 10.64 4.04 -2.01
CA PRO A 26 10.25 4.21 -3.39
C PRO A 26 8.92 3.49 -3.63
N LYS A 27 7.93 4.24 -4.11
CA LYS A 27 6.62 3.66 -4.42
C LYS A 27 6.83 2.62 -5.52
N ARG A 28 6.40 1.39 -5.28
CA ARG A 28 6.57 0.28 -6.23
C ARG A 28 5.61 0.48 -7.41
N ILE A 29 6.07 0.26 -8.64
CA ILE A 29 5.22 0.31 -9.85
C ILE A 29 4.18 -0.81 -9.81
N ASP A 30 2.95 -0.49 -10.20
CA ASP A 30 1.82 -1.44 -10.19
C ASP A 30 1.78 -2.30 -11.45
N VAL A 31 2.64 -3.31 -11.49
CA VAL A 31 2.68 -4.31 -12.58
C VAL A 31 1.42 -5.17 -12.67
N SER A 32 0.52 -5.12 -11.68
CA SER A 32 -0.74 -5.88 -11.73
C SER A 32 -1.68 -5.38 -12.83
N LYS A 33 -1.56 -4.09 -13.22
CA LYS A 33 -2.35 -3.49 -14.31
C LYS A 33 -2.02 -4.07 -15.69
N LEU A 34 -0.87 -4.72 -15.86
CA LEU A 34 -0.52 -5.42 -17.10
C LEU A 34 -1.44 -6.62 -17.40
N LYS A 35 -2.24 -7.07 -16.42
CA LYS A 35 -3.29 -8.06 -16.64
C LYS A 35 -4.45 -7.50 -17.47
N ILE A 36 -4.59 -6.18 -17.55
CA ILE A 36 -5.63 -5.51 -18.31
C ILE A 36 -5.13 -5.37 -19.75
N PRO A 37 -5.77 -6.01 -20.76
CA PRO A 37 -5.25 -6.03 -22.13
C PRO A 37 -5.11 -4.64 -22.76
N SER A 38 -5.99 -3.70 -22.43
CA SER A 38 -5.89 -2.31 -22.93
C SER A 38 -4.62 -1.62 -22.45
N VAL A 39 -4.35 -1.70 -21.13
CA VAL A 39 -3.14 -1.13 -20.51
C VAL A 39 -1.88 -1.80 -21.03
N GLN A 40 -1.94 -3.12 -21.26
CA GLN A 40 -0.82 -3.86 -21.85
C GLN A 40 -0.51 -3.38 -23.27
N ASN A 41 -1.53 -3.18 -24.11
CA ASN A 41 -1.34 -2.71 -25.48
C ASN A 41 -0.77 -1.28 -25.53
N GLU A 42 -1.28 -0.39 -24.68
CA GLU A 42 -0.76 0.97 -24.52
C GLU A 42 0.71 0.96 -24.09
N PHE A 43 1.04 0.14 -23.09
CA PHE A 43 2.42 -0.02 -22.60
C PHE A 43 3.37 -0.53 -23.68
N VAL A 44 2.97 -1.55 -24.43
CA VAL A 44 3.78 -2.11 -25.52
C VAL A 44 3.99 -1.08 -26.63
N SER A 45 2.96 -0.29 -26.96
CA SER A 45 3.07 0.77 -27.96
C SER A 45 4.10 1.83 -27.55
N GLU A 46 4.04 2.32 -26.31
CA GLU A 46 4.97 3.34 -25.81
C GLU A 46 6.41 2.82 -25.67
N ILE A 47 6.60 1.60 -25.15
CA ILE A 47 7.95 1.02 -25.04
C ILE A 47 8.59 0.77 -26.41
N ASN A 48 7.82 0.31 -27.40
CA ASN A 48 8.37 0.06 -28.73
C ASN A 48 8.74 1.34 -29.48
N ASN A 49 8.15 2.47 -29.12
CA ASN A 49 8.48 3.78 -29.68
C ASN A 49 9.67 4.44 -28.98
N LEU A 50 10.15 3.87 -27.88
CA LEU A 50 11.26 4.43 -27.12
C LEU A 50 12.59 4.23 -27.90
N PRO A 51 13.34 5.30 -28.20
CA PRO A 51 14.62 5.18 -28.85
C PRO A 51 15.60 4.42 -27.96
N CYS A 52 16.39 3.53 -28.56
CA CYS A 52 17.47 2.86 -27.86
C CYS A 52 18.61 3.86 -27.63
N GLU A 53 18.70 4.42 -26.43
CA GLU A 53 19.78 5.34 -26.08
C GLU A 53 21.08 4.59 -25.75
N GLU A 54 22.21 5.10 -26.23
CA GLU A 54 23.55 4.60 -25.88
C GLU A 54 23.85 4.79 -24.38
N ASN A 55 23.25 5.80 -23.76
CA ASN A 55 23.33 6.03 -22.34
C ASN A 55 22.29 5.19 -21.58
N CYS A 56 22.74 4.05 -21.07
CA CYS A 56 21.94 3.15 -20.25
C CYS A 56 21.20 3.81 -19.07
N ASN A 57 21.70 4.91 -18.50
CA ASN A 57 21.05 5.56 -17.38
C ASN A 57 19.82 6.37 -17.81
N LEU A 58 19.96 7.14 -18.89
CA LEU A 58 18.85 7.89 -19.46
C LEU A 58 17.77 6.96 -20.01
N PHE A 59 18.17 5.87 -20.69
CA PHE A 59 17.23 4.82 -21.11
C PHE A 59 16.42 4.26 -19.95
N LYS A 60 17.07 3.96 -18.81
CA LYS A 60 16.38 3.48 -17.60
C LYS A 60 15.41 4.51 -17.04
N GLU A 61 15.79 5.79 -17.04
CA GLU A 61 14.92 6.89 -16.59
C GLU A 61 13.68 7.00 -17.47
N SER A 62 13.84 6.95 -18.80
CA SER A 62 12.73 6.98 -19.75
C SER A 62 11.81 5.77 -19.60
N VAL A 63 12.36 4.56 -19.46
CA VAL A 63 11.56 3.35 -19.19
C VAL A 63 10.81 3.48 -17.87
N TYR A 64 11.45 4.00 -16.83
CA TYR A 64 10.83 4.21 -15.52
C TYR A 64 9.70 5.24 -15.59
N GLU A 65 9.87 6.32 -16.36
CA GLU A 65 8.84 7.34 -16.58
C GLU A 65 7.63 6.76 -17.32
N ILE A 66 7.83 6.02 -18.41
CA ILE A 66 6.76 5.32 -19.13
C ILE A 66 6.00 4.37 -18.18
N CYS A 67 6.74 3.55 -17.43
CA CYS A 67 6.14 2.63 -16.47
C CYS A 67 5.35 3.38 -15.39
N SER A 68 5.87 4.50 -14.88
CA SER A 68 5.20 5.31 -13.86
C SER A 68 3.94 6.01 -14.39
N ASN A 69 3.95 6.44 -15.65
CA ASN A 69 2.80 7.11 -16.26
C ASN A 69 1.66 6.13 -16.59
N ILE A 70 1.98 4.98 -17.17
CA ILE A 70 0.98 4.00 -17.62
C ILE A 70 0.52 3.10 -16.47
N LEU A 71 1.47 2.51 -15.75
CA LEU A 71 1.15 1.55 -14.68
C LEU A 71 0.88 2.26 -13.36
N GLY A 72 1.46 3.44 -13.13
CA GLY A 72 1.37 4.12 -11.85
C GLY A 72 2.00 3.30 -10.72
N PHE A 73 1.66 3.67 -9.49
CA PHE A 73 2.22 3.07 -8.29
C PHE A 73 1.19 2.21 -7.56
N VAL A 74 1.68 1.15 -6.90
CA VAL A 74 0.87 0.33 -6.01
C VAL A 74 0.37 1.21 -4.87
N MET A 75 -0.93 1.51 -4.90
CA MET A 75 -1.60 2.11 -3.76
C MET A 75 -1.95 0.99 -2.79
N LYS A 76 -1.45 1.09 -1.56
CA LYS A 76 -2.03 0.31 -0.47
C LYS A 76 -3.47 0.81 -0.29
N LYS A 77 -4.45 0.02 -0.72
CA LYS A 77 -5.80 0.15 -0.19
C LYS A 77 -5.69 -0.07 1.31
N HIS A 78 -6.16 0.90 2.10
CA HIS A 78 -6.50 0.62 3.47
C HIS A 78 -7.64 -0.40 3.42
N GLN A 79 -7.32 -1.68 3.65
CA GLN A 79 -8.33 -2.60 4.14
C GLN A 79 -8.57 -2.22 5.59
N ASP A 80 -9.35 -1.15 5.77
CA ASP A 80 -10.06 -1.02 7.02
C ASP A 80 -11.11 -2.13 7.00
N TRP A 81 -11.26 -2.84 8.12
CA TRP A 81 -12.08 -4.06 8.28
C TRP A 81 -13.49 -4.00 7.67
N PHE A 82 -13.97 -2.80 7.37
CA PHE A 82 -15.26 -2.51 6.78
C PHE A 82 -15.31 -2.64 5.26
N GLY A 83 -14.21 -2.45 4.53
CA GLY A 83 -14.22 -2.39 3.06
C GLY A 83 -14.59 -3.72 2.38
N ASP A 84 -14.27 -4.86 2.99
CA ASP A 84 -14.65 -6.18 2.48
C ASP A 84 -16.10 -6.54 2.86
N ASN A 85 -16.68 -5.85 3.85
CA ASN A 85 -18.02 -6.12 4.38
C ASN A 85 -19.03 -5.03 4.04
N GLU A 86 -18.69 -4.04 3.21
CA GLU A 86 -19.60 -2.92 2.87
C GLU A 86 -20.92 -3.43 2.27
N GLU A 87 -20.87 -4.46 1.42
CA GLU A 87 -22.05 -5.09 0.83
C GLU A 87 -22.88 -5.83 1.91
N GLU A 88 -22.23 -6.57 2.81
CA GLU A 88 -22.91 -7.30 3.88
C GLU A 88 -23.53 -6.36 4.93
N ILE A 89 -22.82 -5.28 5.27
CA ILE A 89 -23.31 -4.21 6.16
C ILE A 89 -24.50 -3.49 5.50
N GLY A 90 -24.45 -3.25 4.20
CA GLY A 90 -25.56 -2.66 3.44
C GLY A 90 -26.83 -3.51 3.52
N LEU A 91 -26.70 -4.83 3.34
CA LEU A 91 -27.83 -5.77 3.45
C LEU A 91 -28.44 -5.78 4.86
N ILE A 92 -27.62 -5.82 5.91
CA ILE A 92 -28.09 -5.82 7.31
C ILE A 92 -28.81 -4.50 7.64
N LEU A 93 -28.31 -3.37 7.14
CA LEU A 93 -28.93 -2.06 7.37
C LEU A 93 -30.28 -1.93 6.67
N GLU A 94 -30.40 -2.41 5.42
CA GLU A 94 -31.68 -2.43 4.71
C GLU A 94 -32.73 -3.28 5.42
N GLU A 95 -32.33 -4.44 5.93
CA GLU A 95 -33.23 -5.35 6.65
C GLU A 95 -33.74 -4.71 7.95
N LYS A 96 -32.85 -4.10 8.75
CA LYS A 96 -33.23 -3.34 9.94
C LYS A 96 -34.16 -2.17 9.64
N GLN A 97 -33.94 -1.47 8.53
CA GLN A 97 -34.77 -0.33 8.16
C GLN A 97 -36.17 -0.77 7.72
N LYS A 98 -36.29 -1.93 7.05
CA LYS A 98 -37.59 -2.53 6.73
C LYS A 98 -38.36 -2.94 7.99
N GLU A 99 -37.70 -3.57 8.96
CA GLU A 99 -38.32 -3.95 10.24
C GLU A 99 -38.78 -2.73 11.04
N PHE A 100 -37.95 -1.69 11.11
CA PHE A 100 -38.28 -0.45 11.83
C PHE A 100 -39.46 0.30 11.20
N ASN A 101 -39.58 0.31 9.87
CA ASN A 101 -40.68 0.97 9.16
C ASN A 101 -41.99 0.15 9.13
N MET A 102 -41.97 -1.11 9.58
CA MET A 102 -43.15 -1.96 9.72
C MET A 102 -43.75 -1.94 11.15
N LEU A 103 -43.15 -1.16 12.06
CA LEU A 103 -43.65 -0.83 13.41
C LEU A 103 -44.30 0.55 13.42
#